data_AF-A0A3A8MTY1-F1
#
_entry.id   AF-A0A3A8MTY1-F1
#
_cell.length_a   1.000
_cell.length_b   1.000
_cell.length_c   1.000
_cell.angle_alpha   90.00
_cell.angle_beta   90.00
_cell.angle_gamma   90.00
#
_symmetry.space_group_name_H-M   'P 1'
#
loop_
_entity.id
_entity.type
_entity.pdbx_description
1 polymer ?
#
loop_
_entity_poly.entity_id
_entity_poly.type
_entity_poly.pdbx_seq_one_letter_code
_entity_poly.pdbx_strand_id
1 'polypeptide(L)'
;PQALRTPDLQFPISAATSSTAETWSPQRSHEQMKLLWKVDVQQATVGGSSNREKIERFLNGRGVPSSKRYLALWSRFSGKRGGPHAQHDTSFTAMRQMIHLALAEGYVVLIVGDQAREPKKYDTIAAVGRGRVINLVEFWGEGDWKKFFPDAGRQAQFLLFEYLAQIGALKHLGSRSGNLEAFVLLGHQVRYMEEAGNLQASRMEAWHSNQKAGIGYDRIVIEDRVPSLTGQWVTEDASQNKSESKPPWVELPLSDHKENYIPGPLYGVRKDWDWKRARAKERGFTIKDLEKIHDYLKHDDTESTSGLSTWLLELYRRHEEYQAKGWALELHELDLSMQRRLHAFTAEPNALLPPWLGALLGAVHKTPPDPEPTVPVPDPDAPEKPSQGSRGKKQDAST
;
A
#
# COMPACT_ATOMS: atom_id res chain seq x y z
N PRO A 1 -16.91 29.94 16.41
CA PRO A 1 -17.05 31.40 16.68
C PRO A 1 -17.96 32.04 15.63
N GLN A 2 -18.84 32.96 16.04
CA GLN A 2 -19.75 33.67 15.13
C GLN A 2 -18.97 34.50 14.08
N ALA A 3 -17.76 34.94 14.43
CA ALA A 3 -16.81 35.62 13.54
C ALA A 3 -16.17 34.74 12.45
N LEU A 4 -16.29 33.41 12.49
CA LEU A 4 -15.85 32.51 11.39
C LEU A 4 -17.01 32.15 10.43
N ARG A 5 -18.19 32.76 10.62
CA ARG A 5 -19.38 32.56 9.78
C ARG A 5 -19.64 33.71 8.82
N THR A 6 -18.78 34.73 8.79
CA THR A 6 -18.83 35.80 7.77
C THR A 6 -18.55 35.17 6.40
N PRO A 7 -19.43 35.37 5.40
CA PRO A 7 -19.26 34.83 4.05
C PRO A 7 -17.90 35.20 3.44
N ASP A 8 -17.38 36.38 3.78
CA ASP A 8 -16.10 36.92 3.31
C ASP A 8 -14.88 36.16 3.85
N LEU A 9 -15.05 35.34 4.88
CA LEU A 9 -14.03 34.43 5.42
C LEU A 9 -14.26 32.97 4.98
N GLN A 10 -15.35 32.70 4.24
CA GLN A 10 -15.66 31.38 3.68
C GLN A 10 -15.13 31.30 2.25
N PHE A 11 -13.82 31.24 2.11
CA PHE A 11 -13.21 30.95 0.82
C PHE A 11 -13.47 29.49 0.41
N PRO A 12 -13.63 29.19 -0.89
CA PRO A 12 -13.61 27.82 -1.37
C PRO A 12 -12.35 27.10 -0.88
N ILE A 13 -12.44 25.80 -0.60
CA ILE A 13 -11.29 25.01 -0.12
C ILE A 13 -10.09 25.14 -1.07
N SER A 14 -10.33 25.22 -2.38
CA SER A 14 -9.29 25.45 -3.40
C SER A 14 -8.52 26.76 -3.19
N ALA A 15 -9.21 27.84 -2.81
CA ALA A 15 -8.57 29.12 -2.53
C ALA A 15 -7.71 29.08 -1.26
N ALA A 16 -8.12 28.32 -0.24
CA ALA A 16 -7.31 28.10 0.96
C ALA A 16 -6.04 27.27 0.64
N THR A 17 -6.16 26.22 -0.17
CA THR A 17 -5.02 25.40 -0.64
C THR A 17 -4.02 26.26 -1.40
N SER A 18 -4.45 27.04 -2.40
CA SER A 18 -3.56 27.92 -3.17
C SER A 18 -2.94 29.00 -2.30
N SER A 19 -3.72 29.68 -1.47
CA SER A 19 -3.22 30.75 -0.58
C SER A 19 -2.17 30.23 0.41
N THR A 20 -2.35 29.02 0.94
CA THR A 20 -1.35 28.39 1.82
C THR A 20 -0.04 28.18 1.07
N ALA A 21 -0.08 27.63 -0.15
CA ALA A 21 1.12 27.42 -0.96
C ALA A 21 1.81 28.74 -1.34
N GLU A 22 1.07 29.75 -1.80
CA GLU A 22 1.61 31.05 -2.22
C GLU A 22 2.34 31.80 -1.11
N THR A 23 1.88 31.64 0.14
CA THR A 23 2.45 32.33 1.31
C THR A 23 3.42 31.45 2.09
N TRP A 24 3.66 30.21 1.65
CA TRP A 24 4.47 29.26 2.39
C TRP A 24 5.95 29.62 2.35
N SER A 25 6.59 29.62 3.52
CA SER A 25 8.04 29.72 3.65
C SER A 25 8.52 28.54 4.50
N PRO A 26 9.11 27.48 3.92
CA PRO A 26 9.25 26.18 4.59
C PRO A 26 9.83 26.25 6.01
N GLN A 27 10.95 26.97 6.20
CA GLN A 27 11.64 27.01 7.49
C GLN A 27 10.83 27.75 8.58
N ARG A 28 10.26 28.92 8.26
CA ARG A 28 9.52 29.72 9.26
C ARG A 28 8.12 29.16 9.49
N SER A 29 7.52 28.60 8.44
CA SER A 29 6.15 28.10 8.49
C SER A 29 6.03 26.81 9.29
N HIS A 30 6.96 25.84 9.19
CA HIS A 30 6.86 24.59 9.96
C HIS A 30 6.87 24.82 11.48
N GLU A 31 7.85 25.56 11.98
CA GLU A 31 7.95 25.86 13.41
C GLU A 31 6.78 26.73 13.90
N GLN A 32 6.33 27.67 13.08
CA GLN A 32 5.13 28.45 13.39
C GLN A 32 3.87 27.57 13.45
N MET A 33 3.73 26.59 12.55
CA MET A 33 2.60 25.66 12.58
C MET A 33 2.65 24.76 13.81
N LYS A 34 3.82 24.23 14.17
CA LYS A 34 4.00 23.47 15.42
C LYS A 34 3.59 24.30 16.64
N LEU A 35 4.03 25.55 16.72
CA LEU A 35 3.66 26.47 17.79
C LEU A 35 2.14 26.76 17.83
N LEU A 36 1.54 27.13 16.69
CA LEU A 36 0.12 27.46 16.57
C LEU A 36 -0.78 26.28 16.92
N TRP A 37 -0.38 25.07 16.50
CA TRP A 37 -1.12 23.84 16.79
C TRP A 37 -0.70 23.18 18.11
N LYS A 38 0.19 23.82 18.88
CA LYS A 38 0.68 23.34 20.18
C LYS A 38 1.26 21.93 20.10
N VAL A 39 1.98 21.63 19.02
CA VAL A 39 2.70 20.38 18.80
C VAL A 39 4.08 20.52 19.46
N ASP A 40 4.09 20.43 20.79
CA ASP A 40 5.31 20.42 21.59
C ASP A 40 5.38 19.13 22.41
N VAL A 41 6.33 18.29 22.06
CA VAL A 41 6.55 16.98 22.69
C VAL A 41 7.20 17.11 24.06
N GLN A 42 7.95 18.18 24.30
CA GLN A 42 8.64 18.42 25.57
C GLN A 42 7.74 19.10 26.60
N GLN A 43 6.62 19.69 26.16
CA GLN A 43 5.67 20.35 27.04
C GLN A 43 5.19 19.41 28.15
N ALA A 44 5.43 19.82 29.40
CA ALA A 44 4.85 19.19 30.58
C ALA A 44 3.45 19.76 30.84
N THR A 45 2.53 18.90 31.26
CA THR A 45 1.26 19.35 31.86
C THR A 45 1.50 19.70 33.32
N VAL A 46 0.84 20.75 33.84
CA VAL A 46 0.95 21.18 35.24
C VAL A 46 0.77 19.98 36.18
N GLY A 47 1.81 19.63 36.93
CA GLY A 47 1.80 18.53 37.90
C GLY A 47 1.93 17.11 37.33
N GLY A 48 2.37 16.90 36.08
CA GLY A 48 2.44 15.57 35.48
C GLY A 48 3.56 15.34 34.46
N SER A 49 3.62 14.11 33.93
CA SER A 49 4.55 13.67 32.88
C SER A 49 4.51 14.55 31.63
N SER A 50 5.66 14.68 30.96
CA SER A 50 5.76 15.33 29.65
C SER A 50 4.94 14.60 28.58
N ASN A 51 4.57 15.30 27.50
CA ASN A 51 3.95 14.66 26.34
C ASN A 51 4.81 13.51 25.79
N ARG A 52 6.14 13.70 25.77
CA ARG A 52 7.12 12.68 25.42
C ARG A 52 6.97 11.40 26.25
N GLU A 53 7.01 11.50 27.58
CA GLU A 53 6.88 10.34 28.47
C GLU A 53 5.55 9.60 28.28
N LYS A 54 4.47 10.35 28.08
CA LYS A 54 3.13 9.79 27.80
C LYS A 54 3.12 8.99 26.50
N ILE A 55 3.69 9.55 25.44
CA ILE A 55 3.78 8.90 24.12
C ILE A 55 4.69 7.69 24.18
N GLU A 56 5.83 7.79 24.85
CA GLU A 56 6.76 6.67 25.08
C GLU A 56 6.07 5.50 25.78
N ARG A 57 5.34 5.77 26.87
CA ARG A 57 4.57 4.75 27.58
C ARG A 57 3.49 4.12 26.69
N PHE A 58 2.77 4.94 25.92
CA PHE A 58 1.76 4.45 24.99
C PHE A 58 2.37 3.54 23.91
N LEU A 59 3.42 4.00 23.22
CA LEU A 59 4.09 3.24 22.15
C LEU A 59 4.72 1.95 22.68
N ASN A 60 5.37 1.99 23.85
CA ASN A 60 5.91 0.81 24.50
C ASN A 60 4.80 -0.19 24.88
N GLY A 61 3.68 0.31 25.40
CA GLY A 61 2.50 -0.52 25.70
C GLY A 61 1.88 -1.16 24.46
N ARG A 62 2.07 -0.54 23.29
CA ARG A 62 1.67 -1.07 21.97
C ARG A 62 2.73 -1.96 21.31
N GLY A 63 3.87 -2.15 21.96
CA GLY A 63 4.97 -2.95 21.42
C GLY A 63 5.62 -2.33 20.19
N VAL A 64 5.57 -1.01 20.03
CA VAL A 64 6.27 -0.29 18.95
C VAL A 64 7.76 -0.28 19.26
N PRO A 65 8.61 -0.98 18.49
CA PRO A 65 10.03 -1.04 18.77
C PRO A 65 10.71 0.29 18.43
N SER A 66 11.75 0.65 19.18
CA SER A 66 12.64 1.76 18.79
C SER A 66 13.32 1.44 17.47
N SER A 67 13.26 2.38 16.53
CA SER A 67 13.82 2.26 15.19
C SER A 67 14.37 3.59 14.72
N LYS A 68 15.37 3.54 13.84
CA LYS A 68 15.85 4.72 13.11
C LYS A 68 14.88 5.14 12.00
N ARG A 69 13.92 4.28 11.63
CA ARG A 69 13.05 4.43 10.46
C ARG A 69 11.63 3.99 10.79
N TYR A 70 10.68 4.89 10.60
CA TYR A 70 9.26 4.66 10.76
C TYR A 70 8.49 5.03 9.50
N LEU A 71 7.46 4.25 9.19
CA LEU A 71 6.53 4.54 8.10
C LEU A 71 5.11 4.53 8.65
N ALA A 72 4.44 5.68 8.62
CA ALA A 72 3.01 5.78 8.87
C ALA A 72 2.24 5.50 7.56
N LEU A 73 1.62 4.32 7.48
CA LEU A 73 0.76 3.93 6.36
C LEU A 73 -0.70 4.29 6.67
N TRP A 74 -1.24 5.25 5.94
CA TRP A 74 -2.57 5.78 6.14
C TRP A 74 -3.63 4.97 5.38
N SER A 75 -4.47 4.26 6.12
CA SER A 75 -5.67 3.61 5.62
C SER A 75 -6.83 4.57 5.42
N ARG A 76 -7.61 4.32 4.38
CA ARG A 76 -8.87 5.00 4.11
C ARG A 76 -9.95 4.03 3.66
N PHE A 77 -11.17 4.17 4.20
CA PHE A 77 -12.35 3.40 3.80
C PHE A 77 -13.64 4.23 3.83
N SER A 78 -13.66 5.33 3.09
CA SER A 78 -14.83 6.20 3.00
C SER A 78 -15.94 5.60 2.13
N GLY A 79 -15.58 4.91 1.04
CA GLY A 79 -16.51 4.52 -0.01
C GLY A 79 -17.62 3.56 0.41
N LYS A 80 -17.30 2.56 1.25
CA LYS A 80 -18.29 1.59 1.74
C LYS A 80 -19.30 2.17 2.73
N ARG A 81 -19.02 3.35 3.29
CA ARG A 81 -19.92 4.08 4.21
C ARG A 81 -20.59 5.28 3.53
N GLY A 82 -20.43 5.43 2.21
CA GLY A 82 -20.94 6.59 1.48
C GLY A 82 -20.20 7.90 1.76
N GLY A 83 -19.00 7.81 2.35
CA GLY A 83 -18.14 8.94 2.58
C GLY A 83 -17.53 9.47 1.29
N PRO A 84 -17.04 10.73 1.30
CA PRO A 84 -16.47 11.37 0.13
C PRO A 84 -15.15 10.72 -0.30
N HIS A 85 -14.85 10.85 -1.59
CA HIS A 85 -13.61 10.39 -2.25
C HIS A 85 -13.32 8.90 -2.13
N ALA A 86 -14.25 8.04 -2.56
CA ALA A 86 -14.09 6.59 -2.51
C ALA A 86 -12.98 6.07 -3.46
N GLN A 87 -12.61 6.85 -4.48
CA GLN A 87 -11.43 6.63 -5.32
C GLN A 87 -10.12 6.58 -4.52
N HIS A 88 -10.09 7.17 -3.32
CA HIS A 88 -8.94 7.16 -2.42
C HIS A 88 -8.97 6.01 -1.40
N ASP A 89 -9.96 5.11 -1.45
CA ASP A 89 -10.02 3.96 -0.55
C ASP A 89 -8.84 3.00 -0.77
N THR A 90 -8.22 2.57 0.32
CA THR A 90 -7.12 1.61 0.31
C THR A 90 -7.66 0.19 0.38
N SER A 91 -7.16 -0.75 -0.43
CA SER A 91 -7.49 -2.16 -0.24
C SER A 91 -6.53 -2.86 0.72
N PHE A 92 -6.98 -3.95 1.36
CA PHE A 92 -6.11 -4.78 2.18
C PHE A 92 -4.95 -5.38 1.39
N THR A 93 -5.15 -5.68 0.11
CA THR A 93 -4.09 -6.16 -0.79
C THR A 93 -3.03 -5.07 -0.98
N ALA A 94 -3.44 -3.84 -1.29
CA ALA A 94 -2.52 -2.70 -1.37
C ALA A 94 -1.76 -2.46 -0.07
N MET A 95 -2.45 -2.53 1.08
CA MET A 95 -1.81 -2.36 2.37
C MET A 95 -0.71 -3.40 2.59
N ARG A 96 -0.96 -4.69 2.27
CA ARG A 96 0.06 -5.74 2.35
C ARG A 96 1.24 -5.48 1.43
N GLN A 97 0.98 -5.08 0.19
CA GLN A 97 2.04 -4.77 -0.78
C GLN A 97 2.96 -3.66 -0.27
N MET A 98 2.40 -2.55 0.23
CA MET A 98 3.17 -1.45 0.81
C MET A 98 3.96 -1.88 2.05
N ILE A 99 3.35 -2.70 2.92
CA ILE A 99 4.03 -3.25 4.11
C ILE A 99 5.22 -4.12 3.71
N HIS A 100 5.08 -4.99 2.72
CA HIS A 100 6.19 -5.85 2.28
C HIS A 100 7.37 -5.03 1.76
N LEU A 101 7.10 -4.02 0.92
CA LEU A 101 8.14 -3.10 0.44
C LEU A 101 8.79 -2.33 1.59
N ALA A 102 8.00 -1.78 2.52
CA ALA A 102 8.51 -1.04 3.66
C ALA A 102 9.36 -1.91 4.61
N LEU A 103 8.96 -3.15 4.86
CA LEU A 103 9.75 -4.08 5.66
C LEU A 103 11.08 -4.41 4.98
N ALA A 104 11.09 -4.58 3.66
CA ALA A 104 12.32 -4.84 2.90
C ALA A 104 13.30 -3.65 2.91
N GLU A 105 12.79 -2.43 3.02
CA GLU A 105 13.59 -1.21 3.20
C GLU A 105 13.94 -0.91 4.68
N GLY A 106 13.55 -1.81 5.59
CA GLY A 106 13.96 -1.77 6.99
C GLY A 106 13.14 -0.82 7.87
N TYR A 107 11.93 -0.45 7.46
CA TYR A 107 11.05 0.37 8.30
C TYR A 107 10.41 -0.42 9.46
N VAL A 108 10.02 0.30 10.51
CA VAL A 108 8.91 -0.09 11.38
C VAL A 108 7.66 0.57 10.83
N VAL A 109 6.63 -0.22 10.55
CA VAL A 109 5.42 0.25 9.88
C VAL A 109 4.30 0.44 10.89
N LEU A 110 3.66 1.59 10.87
CA LEU A 110 2.50 1.93 11.67
C LEU A 110 1.29 2.05 10.74
N ILE A 111 0.33 1.14 10.83
CA ILE A 111 -0.94 1.26 10.10
C ILE A 111 -1.83 2.22 10.88
N VAL A 112 -2.22 3.33 10.27
CA VAL A 112 -2.96 4.44 10.91
C VAL A 112 -4.08 4.90 10.00
N GLY A 113 -5.10 5.59 10.51
CA GLY A 113 -6.22 6.07 9.69
C GLY A 113 -7.54 5.40 10.03
N ASP A 114 -8.36 5.10 9.03
CA ASP A 114 -9.73 4.61 9.21
C ASP A 114 -9.79 3.14 9.61
N GLN A 115 -10.69 2.83 10.54
CA GLN A 115 -11.00 1.46 10.93
C GLN A 115 -11.83 0.75 9.85
N ALA A 116 -11.27 -0.35 9.35
CA ALA A 116 -11.98 -1.31 8.51
C ALA A 116 -13.26 -1.81 9.20
N ARG A 117 -14.30 -2.12 8.41
CA ARG A 117 -15.53 -2.78 8.91
C ARG A 117 -15.25 -4.09 9.65
N GLU A 118 -14.18 -4.80 9.27
CA GLU A 118 -13.70 -6.00 9.94
C GLU A 118 -12.41 -5.66 10.69
N PRO A 119 -12.46 -5.33 12.00
CA PRO A 119 -11.30 -4.76 12.67
C PRO A 119 -10.06 -5.66 12.68
N LYS A 120 -10.31 -6.97 12.85
CA LYS A 120 -9.27 -8.02 12.89
C LYS A 120 -8.44 -8.11 11.60
N LYS A 121 -8.87 -7.51 10.49
CA LYS A 121 -8.10 -7.56 9.24
C LYS A 121 -6.77 -6.83 9.35
N TYR A 122 -6.73 -5.69 10.04
CA TYR A 122 -5.47 -4.98 10.25
C TYR A 122 -4.56 -5.71 11.22
N ASP A 123 -5.11 -6.34 12.26
CA ASP A 123 -4.33 -7.20 13.15
C ASP A 123 -3.73 -8.39 12.40
N THR A 124 -4.51 -9.00 11.50
CA THR A 124 -4.04 -10.10 10.65
C THR A 124 -2.92 -9.65 9.70
N ILE A 125 -3.02 -8.45 9.15
CA ILE A 125 -1.98 -7.86 8.29
C ILE A 125 -0.74 -7.53 9.13
N ALA A 126 -0.92 -6.94 10.31
CA ALA A 126 0.16 -6.57 11.21
C ALA A 126 0.94 -7.79 11.73
N ALA A 127 0.26 -8.92 11.95
CA ALA A 127 0.88 -10.17 12.36
C ALA A 127 1.97 -10.67 11.38
N VAL A 128 1.85 -10.34 10.08
CA VAL A 128 2.88 -10.66 9.07
C VAL A 128 4.21 -9.99 9.38
N GLY A 129 4.19 -8.82 10.03
CA GLY A 129 5.37 -8.02 10.36
C GLY A 129 6.11 -8.40 11.63
N ARG A 130 5.62 -9.39 12.41
CA ARG A 130 6.24 -9.88 13.66
C ARG A 130 6.74 -8.79 14.62
N GLY A 131 5.88 -7.84 14.96
CA GLY A 131 6.23 -6.74 15.86
C GLY A 131 6.94 -5.56 15.19
N ARG A 132 7.24 -5.64 13.88
CA ARG A 132 7.66 -4.49 13.08
C ARG A 132 6.54 -3.81 12.32
N VAL A 133 5.34 -4.40 12.33
CA VAL A 133 4.13 -3.77 11.80
C VAL A 133 3.15 -3.66 12.95
N ILE A 134 2.75 -2.43 13.27
CA ILE A 134 1.89 -2.12 14.41
C ILE A 134 0.58 -1.55 13.88
N ASN A 135 -0.53 -2.13 14.32
CA ASN A 135 -1.85 -1.57 14.05
C ASN A 135 -2.15 -0.45 15.07
N LEU A 136 -2.18 0.79 14.59
CA LEU A 136 -2.57 1.99 15.33
C LEU A 136 -3.77 2.67 14.64
N VAL A 137 -4.60 1.90 13.93
CA VAL A 137 -5.80 2.43 13.29
C VAL A 137 -6.75 2.97 14.35
N GLU A 138 -7.22 4.21 14.17
CA GLU A 138 -8.06 4.93 15.13
C GLU A 138 -7.57 4.96 16.59
N PHE A 139 -6.25 4.83 16.84
CA PHE A 139 -5.68 4.74 18.20
C PHE A 139 -6.12 5.89 19.13
N TRP A 140 -6.39 7.07 18.56
CA TRP A 140 -6.85 8.25 19.29
C TRP A 140 -8.22 8.07 19.96
N GLY A 141 -9.02 7.12 19.48
CA GLY A 141 -10.31 6.76 20.07
C GLY A 141 -10.18 5.80 21.26
N GLU A 142 -9.02 5.18 21.44
CA GLU A 142 -8.82 4.06 22.34
C GLU A 142 -8.58 4.49 23.80
N GLY A 143 -8.96 3.61 24.73
CA GLY A 143 -8.94 3.90 26.16
C GLY A 143 -7.54 4.12 26.74
N ASP A 144 -6.54 3.41 26.23
CA ASP A 144 -5.14 3.57 26.65
C ASP A 144 -4.52 4.89 26.18
N TRP A 145 -4.83 5.35 24.96
CA TRP A 145 -4.48 6.69 24.50
C TRP A 145 -5.17 7.76 25.36
N LYS A 146 -6.48 7.61 25.57
CA LYS A 146 -7.29 8.56 26.36
C LYS A 146 -6.87 8.64 27.83
N LYS A 147 -6.23 7.61 28.40
CA LYS A 147 -5.64 7.69 29.75
C LYS A 147 -4.54 8.76 29.82
N PHE A 148 -3.78 8.93 28.74
CA PHE A 148 -2.70 9.93 28.68
C PHE A 148 -3.18 11.28 28.14
N PHE A 149 -4.17 11.25 27.25
CA PHE A 149 -4.74 12.41 26.58
C PHE A 149 -6.28 12.36 26.62
N PRO A 150 -6.91 12.65 27.78
CA PRO A 150 -8.37 12.50 27.97
C PRO A 150 -9.18 13.43 27.07
N ASP A 151 -8.70 14.65 26.86
CA ASP A 151 -9.30 15.67 25.99
C ASP A 151 -8.57 15.75 24.64
N ALA A 152 -8.03 14.63 24.16
CA ALA A 152 -7.26 14.56 22.93
C ALA A 152 -8.05 15.06 21.71
N GLY A 153 -7.79 16.29 21.30
CA GLY A 153 -8.11 16.78 19.96
C GLY A 153 -7.16 16.22 18.90
N ARG A 154 -7.33 16.68 17.66
CA ARG A 154 -6.44 16.35 16.54
C ARG A 154 -4.96 16.62 16.85
N GLN A 155 -4.67 17.66 17.63
CA GLN A 155 -3.33 18.05 18.05
C GLN A 155 -2.59 16.93 18.79
N ALA A 156 -3.30 16.16 19.62
CA ALA A 156 -2.69 15.05 20.33
C ALA A 156 -2.21 13.94 19.38
N GLN A 157 -2.90 13.73 18.26
CA GLN A 157 -2.46 12.80 17.22
C GLN A 157 -1.12 13.26 16.62
N PHE A 158 -0.97 14.56 16.37
CA PHE A 158 0.27 15.13 15.82
C PHE A 158 1.47 14.92 16.75
N LEU A 159 1.27 15.02 18.07
CA LEU A 159 2.34 14.79 19.05
C LEU A 159 2.98 13.40 18.91
N LEU A 160 2.18 12.35 18.66
CA LEU A 160 2.72 11.00 18.48
C LEU A 160 3.67 10.93 17.28
N PHE A 161 3.30 11.53 16.16
CA PHE A 161 4.11 11.48 14.95
C PHE A 161 5.31 12.42 15.04
N GLU A 162 5.17 13.60 15.65
CA GLU A 162 6.29 14.50 15.94
C GLU A 162 7.33 13.80 16.83
N TYR A 163 6.88 13.08 17.88
CA TYR A 163 7.76 12.27 18.71
C TYR A 163 8.57 11.26 17.87
N LEU A 164 7.89 10.49 17.01
CA LEU A 164 8.54 9.51 16.14
C LEU A 164 9.54 10.16 15.17
N ALA A 165 9.21 11.33 14.62
CA ALA A 165 10.08 12.11 13.74
C ALA A 165 11.32 12.66 14.47
N GLN A 166 11.23 12.92 15.78
CA GLN A 166 12.38 13.35 16.60
C GLN A 166 13.33 12.22 16.96
N ILE A 167 12.85 10.98 17.04
CA ILE A 167 13.67 9.81 17.41
C ILE A 167 14.12 8.97 16.21
N GLY A 168 13.61 9.24 15.02
CA GLY A 168 13.96 8.54 13.80
C GLY A 168 13.39 9.21 12.55
N ALA A 169 13.78 8.71 11.38
CA ALA A 169 13.23 9.17 10.10
C ALA A 169 11.79 8.65 9.94
N LEU A 170 10.81 9.56 10.02
CA LEU A 170 9.40 9.25 9.82
C LEU A 170 8.95 9.68 8.41
N LYS A 171 8.41 8.72 7.65
CA LYS A 171 7.70 8.95 6.39
C LYS A 171 6.20 8.70 6.57
N HIS A 172 5.38 9.45 5.84
CA HIS A 172 3.94 9.24 5.74
C HIS A 172 3.57 8.86 4.31
N LEU A 173 2.80 7.79 4.15
CA LEU A 173 2.30 7.33 2.86
C LEU A 173 0.84 6.94 2.96
N GLY A 174 0.02 7.37 2.01
CA GLY A 174 -1.38 6.96 1.89
C GLY A 174 -2.05 7.64 0.72
N SER A 175 -3.33 7.36 0.49
CA SER A 175 -4.10 8.09 -0.53
C SER A 175 -4.33 9.55 -0.10
N ARG A 176 -4.59 10.45 -1.06
CA ARG A 176 -4.85 11.87 -0.79
C ARG A 176 -5.88 12.06 0.33
N SER A 177 -5.49 12.82 1.37
CA SER A 177 -6.40 13.20 2.45
C SER A 177 -5.94 14.51 3.10
N GLY A 178 -6.90 15.27 3.64
CA GLY A 178 -6.58 16.48 4.41
C GLY A 178 -5.80 16.20 5.70
N ASN A 179 -5.75 14.95 6.15
CA ASN A 179 -4.92 14.59 7.30
C ASN A 179 -3.43 14.53 6.94
N LEU A 180 -3.09 14.05 5.74
CA LEU A 180 -1.72 14.05 5.24
C LEU A 180 -1.20 15.48 4.98
N GLU A 181 -2.08 16.38 4.53
CA GLU A 181 -1.80 17.82 4.40
C GLU A 181 -1.32 18.43 5.73
N ALA A 182 -1.88 18.01 6.87
CA ALA A 182 -1.44 18.52 8.17
C ALA A 182 0.00 18.12 8.51
N PHE A 183 0.42 16.90 8.16
CA PHE A 183 1.78 16.42 8.47
C PHE A 183 2.86 17.11 7.62
N VAL A 184 2.57 17.42 6.36
CA VAL A 184 3.50 18.19 5.54
C VAL A 184 3.64 19.62 6.06
N LEU A 185 2.54 20.24 6.54
CA LEU A 185 2.59 21.57 7.16
C LEU A 185 3.39 21.59 8.48
N LEU A 186 3.51 20.44 9.15
CA LEU A 186 4.38 20.23 10.33
C LEU A 186 5.83 19.89 9.94
N GLY A 187 6.15 19.83 8.65
CA GLY A 187 7.48 19.54 8.14
C GLY A 187 7.84 18.06 8.06
N HIS A 188 6.86 17.16 8.15
CA HIS A 188 7.12 15.72 8.00
C HIS A 188 7.35 15.37 6.51
N GLN A 189 8.05 14.27 6.26
CA GLN A 189 8.15 13.70 4.91
C GLN A 189 6.84 13.01 4.55
N VAL A 190 6.13 13.52 3.55
CA VAL A 190 4.84 12.98 3.12
C VAL A 190 4.84 12.73 1.61
N ARG A 191 4.33 11.57 1.20
CA ARG A 191 3.81 11.34 -0.15
C ARG A 191 2.37 10.90 -0.07
N TYR A 192 1.56 11.38 -1.00
CA TYR A 192 0.22 10.86 -1.17
C TYR A 192 0.06 10.20 -2.54
N MET A 193 -0.82 9.22 -2.59
CA MET A 193 -1.24 8.54 -3.80
C MET A 193 -2.52 9.18 -4.33
N GLU A 194 -2.56 9.38 -5.64
CA GLU A 194 -3.72 9.90 -6.34
C GLU A 194 -3.75 9.31 -7.75
N GLU A 195 -4.94 8.98 -8.22
CA GLU A 195 -5.19 8.41 -9.52
C GLU A 195 -4.91 9.39 -10.67
N ALA A 196 -4.38 8.85 -11.78
CA ALA A 196 -4.28 9.58 -13.02
C ALA A 196 -5.67 10.04 -13.51
N GLY A 197 -5.74 11.27 -14.01
CA GLY A 197 -7.00 11.85 -14.49
C GLY A 197 -7.96 12.34 -13.41
N ASN A 198 -7.56 12.37 -12.13
CA ASN A 198 -8.34 12.98 -11.05
C ASN A 198 -8.71 14.43 -11.40
N LEU A 199 -10.01 14.74 -11.44
CA LEU A 199 -10.54 16.06 -11.83
C LEU A 199 -10.13 17.19 -10.86
N GLN A 200 -9.73 16.83 -9.64
CA GLN A 200 -9.30 17.72 -8.57
C GLN A 200 -7.78 17.69 -8.35
N ALA A 201 -7.00 17.05 -9.22
CA ALA A 201 -5.54 16.95 -9.12
C ALA A 201 -4.85 18.33 -9.09
N SER A 202 -5.29 19.23 -9.97
CA SER A 202 -4.65 20.53 -10.20
C SER A 202 -4.54 21.41 -8.95
N ARG A 203 -5.49 21.27 -8.00
CA ARG A 203 -5.49 22.03 -6.76
C ARG A 203 -4.25 21.77 -5.89
N MET A 204 -3.66 20.58 -6.01
CA MET A 204 -2.54 20.16 -5.18
C MET A 204 -1.18 20.45 -5.83
N GLU A 205 -1.15 20.84 -7.10
CA GLU A 205 0.11 21.08 -7.82
C GLU A 205 0.95 22.18 -7.18
N ALA A 206 0.29 23.21 -6.63
CA ALA A 206 0.96 24.30 -5.90
C ALA A 206 1.70 23.83 -4.64
N TRP A 207 1.36 22.65 -4.09
CA TRP A 207 1.98 22.12 -2.87
C TRP A 207 3.20 21.23 -3.15
N HIS A 208 3.42 20.84 -4.40
CA HIS A 208 4.53 19.96 -4.80
C HIS A 208 5.88 20.68 -4.69
N SER A 209 6.92 19.98 -4.25
CA SER A 209 8.27 20.49 -3.95
C SER A 209 9.01 21.07 -5.16
N ASN A 210 8.63 20.68 -6.38
CA ASN A 210 9.23 21.17 -7.62
C ASN A 210 8.74 22.58 -8.00
N GLN A 211 7.81 23.16 -7.24
CA GLN A 211 7.36 24.52 -7.40
C GLN A 211 8.18 25.49 -6.54
N LYS A 212 8.35 26.72 -7.02
CA LYS A 212 9.09 27.79 -6.32
C LYS A 212 8.57 28.11 -4.91
N ALA A 213 7.33 27.71 -4.60
CA ALA A 213 6.65 27.85 -3.32
C ALA A 213 6.14 26.50 -2.74
N GLY A 214 6.69 25.37 -3.22
CA GLY A 214 6.25 24.04 -2.83
C GLY A 214 6.39 23.76 -1.34
N ILE A 215 5.39 23.09 -0.76
CA ILE A 215 5.34 22.72 0.67
C ILE A 215 6.02 21.36 0.91
N GLY A 216 6.31 20.61 -0.17
CA GLY A 216 6.93 19.27 -0.09
C GLY A 216 5.92 18.12 -0.11
N TYR A 217 4.68 18.40 -0.50
CA TYR A 217 3.59 17.41 -0.52
C TYR A 217 3.50 16.76 -1.90
N ASP A 218 4.48 15.94 -2.27
CA ASP A 218 4.49 15.38 -3.63
C ASP A 218 3.58 14.17 -3.78
N ARG A 219 3.16 13.98 -5.02
CA ARG A 219 2.22 12.97 -5.46
C ARG A 219 2.95 11.76 -6.04
N ILE A 220 2.48 10.57 -5.66
CA ILE A 220 2.69 9.33 -6.41
C ILE A 220 1.45 9.14 -7.27
N VAL A 221 1.61 9.27 -8.59
CA VAL A 221 0.50 9.07 -9.54
C VAL A 221 0.26 7.58 -9.71
N ILE A 222 -0.94 7.14 -9.37
CA ILE A 222 -1.45 5.78 -9.60
C ILE A 222 -2.02 5.77 -11.02
N GLU A 223 -1.29 5.17 -11.95
CA GLU A 223 -1.57 5.35 -13.38
C GLU A 223 -2.60 4.37 -13.93
N ASP A 224 -2.52 3.12 -13.53
CA ASP A 224 -3.26 2.05 -14.20
C ASP A 224 -4.62 1.83 -13.53
N ARG A 225 -4.62 1.62 -12.20
CA ARG A 225 -5.85 1.40 -11.43
C ARG A 225 -5.67 1.76 -9.96
N VAL A 226 -6.71 2.33 -9.38
CA VAL A 226 -6.77 2.50 -7.92
C VAL A 226 -6.92 1.14 -7.21
N PRO A 227 -6.39 0.98 -5.99
CA PRO A 227 -6.21 -0.33 -5.39
C PRO A 227 -7.49 -1.00 -4.88
N SER A 228 -8.57 -0.24 -4.70
CA SER A 228 -9.84 -0.73 -4.17
C SER A 228 -10.91 -0.84 -5.25
N LEU A 229 -11.77 -1.86 -5.16
CA LEU A 229 -12.86 -2.06 -6.13
C LEU A 229 -13.85 -0.90 -6.13
N THR A 230 -14.14 -0.33 -4.95
CA THR A 230 -15.01 0.84 -4.84
C THR A 230 -14.38 2.04 -5.50
N GLY A 231 -13.07 2.25 -5.31
CA GLY A 231 -12.37 3.31 -6.01
C GLY A 231 -12.37 3.11 -7.51
N GLN A 232 -12.10 1.88 -7.99
CA GLN A 232 -12.06 1.56 -9.43
C GLN A 232 -13.39 1.89 -10.12
N TRP A 233 -14.51 1.61 -9.44
CA TRP A 233 -15.82 1.98 -9.94
C TRP A 233 -16.00 3.50 -10.05
N VAL A 234 -15.59 4.26 -9.01
CA VAL A 234 -15.71 5.74 -9.03
C VAL A 234 -14.80 6.36 -10.08
N THR A 235 -13.57 5.86 -10.25
CA THR A 235 -12.67 6.37 -11.29
C THR A 235 -13.19 6.09 -12.69
N GLU A 236 -13.79 4.93 -12.91
CA GLU A 236 -14.43 4.60 -14.19
C GLU A 236 -15.61 5.54 -14.46
N ASP A 237 -16.52 5.71 -13.49
CA ASP A 237 -17.67 6.61 -13.60
C ASP A 237 -17.22 8.05 -13.91
N ALA A 238 -16.19 8.54 -13.22
CA ALA A 238 -15.60 9.85 -13.48
C ALA A 238 -14.99 9.97 -14.88
N SER A 239 -14.36 8.92 -15.38
CA SER A 239 -13.76 8.93 -16.73
C SER A 239 -14.82 9.08 -17.82
N GLN A 240 -15.95 8.38 -17.68
CA GLN A 240 -17.04 8.30 -18.64
C GLN A 240 -18.00 9.49 -18.53
N ASN A 241 -18.40 9.84 -17.30
CA ASN A 241 -19.48 10.79 -17.03
C ASN A 241 -18.98 12.16 -16.55
N LYS A 242 -17.66 12.34 -16.35
CA LYS A 242 -17.05 13.55 -15.78
C LYS A 242 -17.64 13.93 -14.41
N SER A 243 -18.12 12.94 -13.67
CA SER A 243 -18.74 13.08 -12.36
C SER A 243 -18.23 11.98 -11.43
N GLU A 244 -17.97 12.31 -10.16
CA GLU A 244 -17.64 11.32 -9.13
C GLU A 244 -18.92 10.88 -8.39
N SER A 245 -19.74 10.07 -9.05
CA SER A 245 -21.02 9.66 -8.46
C SER A 245 -20.80 8.76 -7.24
N LYS A 246 -21.76 8.76 -6.32
CA LYS A 246 -21.73 7.80 -5.21
C LYS A 246 -21.95 6.39 -5.77
N PRO A 247 -21.20 5.39 -5.29
CA PRO A 247 -21.46 4.01 -5.69
C PRO A 247 -22.88 3.58 -5.34
N PRO A 248 -23.60 2.88 -6.23
CA PRO A 248 -25.03 2.60 -6.07
C PRO A 248 -25.36 1.73 -4.85
N TRP A 249 -24.39 0.98 -4.32
CA TRP A 249 -24.57 0.15 -3.13
C TRP A 249 -24.55 0.92 -1.82
N VAL A 250 -24.13 2.19 -1.82
CA VAL A 250 -24.09 3.01 -0.60
C VAL A 250 -25.49 3.22 -0.02
N GLU A 251 -26.51 3.27 -0.86
CA GLU A 251 -27.90 3.56 -0.46
C GLU A 251 -28.67 2.31 -0.01
N LEU A 252 -28.07 1.12 -0.09
CA LEU A 252 -28.72 -0.14 0.24
C LEU A 252 -28.66 -0.45 1.75
N PRO A 253 -29.73 -0.98 2.35
CA PRO A 253 -29.75 -1.41 3.75
C PRO A 253 -28.63 -2.41 4.08
N LEU A 254 -27.96 -2.23 5.23
CA LEU A 254 -26.78 -3.02 5.64
C LEU A 254 -26.99 -4.54 5.70
N SER A 255 -28.22 -5.00 5.88
CA SER A 255 -28.62 -6.43 5.81
C SER A 255 -28.33 -7.04 4.45
N ASP A 256 -28.43 -6.25 3.40
CA ASP A 256 -28.40 -6.71 2.01
C ASP A 256 -26.97 -6.80 1.46
N HIS A 257 -25.99 -6.36 2.26
CA HIS A 257 -24.57 -6.36 1.91
C HIS A 257 -23.88 -7.72 2.13
N LYS A 258 -24.48 -8.66 2.88
CA LYS A 258 -23.74 -9.80 3.45
C LYS A 258 -23.74 -11.10 2.65
N GLU A 259 -24.73 -11.40 1.82
CA GLU A 259 -24.84 -12.75 1.25
C GLU A 259 -24.96 -12.84 -0.27
N ASN A 260 -25.27 -11.75 -0.99
CA ASN A 260 -25.41 -11.80 -2.45
C ASN A 260 -24.90 -10.54 -3.19
N TYR A 261 -24.06 -9.71 -2.55
CA TYR A 261 -23.62 -8.45 -3.17
C TYR A 261 -22.50 -8.63 -4.18
N ILE A 262 -22.86 -9.35 -5.24
CA ILE A 262 -22.35 -9.16 -6.56
C ILE A 262 -23.36 -8.21 -7.19
N PRO A 263 -22.95 -7.07 -7.76
CA PRO A 263 -23.90 -6.22 -8.49
C PRO A 263 -24.47 -7.07 -9.63
N GLY A 264 -25.62 -7.71 -9.39
CA GLY A 264 -26.39 -8.37 -10.42
C GLY A 264 -27.01 -7.33 -11.36
N PRO A 265 -27.52 -7.75 -12.51
CA PRO A 265 -28.10 -6.88 -13.55
C PRO A 265 -29.35 -6.10 -13.12
N LEU A 266 -29.70 -6.09 -11.83
CA LEU A 266 -30.93 -5.50 -11.28
C LEU A 266 -30.85 -3.99 -10.98
N TYR A 267 -29.69 -3.34 -11.15
CA TYR A 267 -29.52 -1.93 -10.78
C TYR A 267 -29.03 -1.04 -11.92
N GLY A 268 -29.54 -1.22 -13.15
CA GLY A 268 -29.24 -0.32 -14.27
C GLY A 268 -27.76 -0.27 -14.66
N VAL A 269 -26.92 -1.12 -14.06
CA VAL A 269 -25.56 -1.40 -14.50
C VAL A 269 -25.73 -1.99 -15.88
N ARG A 270 -25.30 -1.19 -16.86
CA ARG A 270 -25.15 -1.50 -18.28
C ARG A 270 -24.96 -3.01 -18.49
N LYS A 271 -25.83 -3.67 -19.28
CA LYS A 271 -25.78 -5.12 -19.55
C LYS A 271 -24.43 -5.59 -20.13
N ASP A 272 -23.63 -4.66 -20.65
CA ASP A 272 -22.28 -4.80 -21.17
C ASP A 272 -21.18 -4.69 -20.09
N TRP A 273 -21.47 -4.20 -18.89
CA TRP A 273 -20.52 -4.22 -17.79
C TRP A 273 -20.47 -5.62 -17.18
N ASP A 274 -19.58 -6.44 -17.72
CA ASP A 274 -19.35 -7.80 -17.26
C ASP A 274 -18.72 -7.79 -15.87
N TRP A 275 -19.56 -7.72 -14.83
CA TRP A 275 -19.11 -7.84 -13.45
C TRP A 275 -18.41 -9.17 -13.19
N LYS A 276 -18.55 -10.19 -14.05
CA LYS A 276 -17.77 -11.44 -13.96
C LYS A 276 -16.31 -11.21 -14.37
N ARG A 277 -16.02 -10.32 -15.33
CA ARG A 277 -14.67 -9.79 -15.59
C ARG A 277 -14.15 -8.96 -14.41
N ALA A 278 -15.00 -8.16 -13.77
CA ALA A 278 -14.63 -7.38 -12.58
C ALA A 278 -14.48 -8.22 -11.28
N ARG A 279 -15.02 -9.45 -11.25
CA ARG A 279 -15.22 -10.24 -10.01
C ARG A 279 -13.96 -10.81 -9.39
N ALA A 280 -12.85 -10.93 -10.10
CA ALA A 280 -11.92 -12.00 -9.75
C ALA A 280 -10.48 -11.64 -9.43
N LYS A 281 -9.90 -10.54 -9.89
CA LYS A 281 -8.42 -10.51 -9.91
C LYS A 281 -7.73 -9.34 -9.22
N GLU A 282 -7.91 -8.08 -9.57
CA GLU A 282 -6.78 -7.18 -9.31
C GLU A 282 -7.07 -6.08 -8.28
N ARG A 283 -7.27 -6.49 -7.02
CA ARG A 283 -7.12 -5.57 -5.88
C ARG A 283 -5.64 -5.30 -5.65
N GLY A 284 -5.33 -4.08 -5.21
CA GLY A 284 -3.95 -3.68 -4.97
C GLY A 284 -3.38 -2.87 -6.14
N PHE A 285 -2.13 -2.48 -5.99
CA PHE A 285 -1.38 -1.70 -6.97
C PHE A 285 -0.84 -2.61 -8.08
N THR A 286 -0.62 -2.03 -9.26
CA THR A 286 0.15 -2.68 -10.32
C THR A 286 1.63 -2.70 -9.99
N ILE A 287 2.42 -3.52 -10.70
CA ILE A 287 3.88 -3.48 -10.53
C ILE A 287 4.46 -2.09 -10.77
N LYS A 288 3.94 -1.37 -11.77
CA LYS A 288 4.39 -0.02 -12.13
C LYS A 288 4.13 0.99 -11.00
N ASP A 289 2.97 0.90 -10.36
CA ASP A 289 2.66 1.74 -9.20
C ASP A 289 3.49 1.32 -7.97
N LEU A 290 3.75 0.03 -7.79
CA LEU A 290 4.63 -0.48 -6.73
C LEU A 290 6.08 -0.02 -6.87
N GLU A 291 6.60 0.09 -8.09
CA GLU A 291 7.95 0.61 -8.36
C GLU A 291 8.06 2.07 -7.90
N LYS A 292 7.07 2.91 -8.19
CA LYS A 292 7.05 4.32 -7.70
C LYS A 292 6.93 4.41 -6.18
N ILE A 293 6.09 3.56 -5.59
CA ILE A 293 5.98 3.47 -4.13
C ILE A 293 7.32 3.04 -3.54
N HIS A 294 7.97 2.04 -4.14
CA HIS A 294 9.28 1.58 -3.71
C HIS A 294 10.33 2.68 -3.79
N ASP A 295 10.36 3.44 -4.88
CA ASP A 295 11.27 4.58 -5.05
C ASP A 295 11.13 5.61 -3.94
N TYR A 296 9.91 5.90 -3.49
CA TYR A 296 9.71 6.75 -2.32
C TYR A 296 10.24 6.12 -1.03
N LEU A 297 10.10 4.81 -0.86
CA LEU A 297 10.52 4.10 0.34
C LEU A 297 12.04 3.95 0.43
N LYS A 298 12.76 3.99 -0.70
CA LYS A 298 14.23 3.96 -0.73
C LYS A 298 14.83 5.08 0.13
N HIS A 299 16.05 4.83 0.56
CA HIS A 299 16.86 5.77 1.35
C HIS A 299 18.04 6.28 0.54
N ASP A 300 18.42 7.53 0.78
CA ASP A 300 19.51 8.21 0.05
C ASP A 300 20.90 7.66 0.45
N ASP A 301 21.05 7.11 1.67
CA ASP A 301 22.36 6.84 2.30
C ASP A 301 22.80 5.37 2.33
N THR A 302 22.09 4.45 1.68
CA THR A 302 22.49 3.03 1.68
C THR A 302 22.60 2.50 0.27
N GLU A 303 23.74 1.87 -0.06
CA GLU A 303 23.74 0.71 -0.97
C GLU A 303 22.53 -0.12 -0.55
N SER A 304 21.48 -0.04 -1.35
CA SER A 304 20.17 -0.57 -1.01
C SER A 304 20.36 -2.00 -0.51
N THR A 305 19.57 -2.43 0.47
CA THR A 305 19.37 -3.84 0.83
C THR A 305 18.69 -4.60 -0.35
N SER A 306 19.08 -4.27 -1.58
CA SER A 306 18.35 -4.24 -2.84
C SER A 306 17.91 -5.61 -3.30
N GLY A 307 18.51 -6.67 -2.76
CA GLY A 307 18.10 -8.02 -3.09
C GLY A 307 16.63 -8.28 -2.73
N LEU A 308 16.16 -7.84 -1.56
CA LEU A 308 14.83 -8.24 -1.10
C LEU A 308 13.70 -7.43 -1.76
N SER A 309 13.83 -6.12 -1.85
CA SER A 309 12.79 -5.28 -2.47
C SER A 309 12.73 -5.50 -3.98
N THR A 310 13.87 -5.64 -4.66
CA THR A 310 13.90 -6.05 -6.08
C THR A 310 13.30 -7.45 -6.27
N TRP A 311 13.60 -8.40 -5.39
CA TRP A 311 12.98 -9.73 -5.43
C TRP A 311 11.46 -9.68 -5.21
N LEU A 312 10.97 -8.86 -4.27
CA LEU A 312 9.54 -8.68 -4.04
C LEU A 312 8.84 -8.08 -5.26
N LEU A 313 9.43 -7.06 -5.89
CA LEU A 313 8.91 -6.47 -7.13
C LEU A 313 8.86 -7.53 -8.25
N GLU A 314 9.89 -8.35 -8.39
CA GLU A 314 9.88 -9.45 -9.36
C GLU A 314 8.80 -10.50 -9.06
N LEU A 315 8.57 -10.83 -7.78
CA LEU A 315 7.45 -11.68 -7.40
C LEU A 315 6.10 -11.05 -7.75
N TYR A 316 5.92 -9.75 -7.50
CA TYR A 316 4.68 -9.07 -7.86
C TYR A 316 4.46 -9.05 -9.37
N ARG A 317 5.52 -8.86 -10.16
CA ARG A 317 5.48 -8.97 -11.62
C ARG A 317 5.00 -10.35 -12.07
N ARG A 318 5.55 -11.42 -11.49
CA ARG A 318 5.12 -12.80 -11.77
C ARG A 318 3.69 -13.07 -11.29
N HIS A 319 3.30 -12.50 -10.15
CA HIS A 319 1.94 -12.61 -9.65
C HIS A 319 0.96 -12.00 -10.66
N GLU A 320 1.22 -10.80 -11.18
CA GLU A 320 0.38 -10.19 -12.22
C GLU A 320 0.36 -11.03 -13.51
N GLU A 321 1.51 -11.58 -13.93
CA GLU A 321 1.59 -12.47 -15.10
C GLU A 321 0.74 -13.74 -14.93
N TYR A 322 0.87 -14.45 -13.82
CA TYR A 322 0.13 -15.67 -13.54
C TYR A 322 -1.36 -15.40 -13.37
N GLN A 323 -1.68 -14.24 -12.81
CA GLN A 323 -3.05 -13.76 -12.69
C GLN A 323 -3.70 -13.52 -14.05
N ALA A 324 -3.00 -12.84 -14.96
CA ALA A 324 -3.43 -12.64 -16.35
C ALA A 324 -3.63 -13.98 -17.09
N LYS A 325 -2.76 -14.97 -16.83
CA LYS A 325 -2.84 -16.31 -17.43
C LYS A 325 -3.87 -17.25 -16.78
N GLY A 326 -4.38 -16.90 -15.59
CA GLY A 326 -5.33 -17.73 -14.85
C GLY A 326 -4.74 -18.96 -14.15
N TRP A 327 -3.46 -18.89 -13.82
CA TRP A 327 -2.69 -19.96 -13.20
C TRP A 327 -2.85 -19.97 -11.67
N ALA A 328 -3.99 -20.46 -11.20
CA ALA A 328 -4.39 -20.36 -9.80
C ALA A 328 -3.46 -21.12 -8.82
N LEU A 329 -2.88 -22.24 -9.25
CA LEU A 329 -2.05 -23.09 -8.39
C LEU A 329 -0.66 -22.47 -8.19
N GLU A 330 -0.09 -21.96 -9.27
CA GLU A 330 1.18 -21.26 -9.31
C GLU A 330 1.13 -19.95 -8.52
N LEU A 331 0.01 -19.22 -8.59
CA LEU A 331 -0.24 -18.05 -7.74
C LEU A 331 -0.20 -18.39 -6.26
N HIS A 332 -0.84 -19.50 -5.86
CA HIS A 332 -0.85 -19.93 -4.47
C HIS A 332 0.56 -20.28 -3.97
N GLU A 333 1.34 -21.02 -4.76
CA GLU A 333 2.74 -21.34 -4.44
C GLU A 333 3.62 -20.09 -4.36
N LEU A 334 3.38 -19.12 -5.25
CA LEU A 334 4.08 -17.84 -5.26
C LEU A 334 3.80 -17.05 -3.97
N ASP A 335 2.54 -16.98 -3.54
CA ASP A 335 2.13 -16.35 -2.29
C ASP A 335 2.78 -17.02 -1.07
N LEU A 336 2.80 -18.35 -1.03
CA LEU A 336 3.47 -19.11 0.03
C LEU A 336 4.99 -18.86 0.04
N SER A 337 5.62 -18.77 -1.13
CA SER A 337 7.04 -18.43 -1.27
C SER A 337 7.35 -17.02 -0.73
N MET A 338 6.52 -16.04 -1.10
CA MET A 338 6.59 -14.66 -0.60
C MET A 338 6.51 -14.63 0.93
N GLN A 339 5.49 -15.28 1.50
CA GLN A 339 5.30 -15.35 2.94
C GLN A 339 6.48 -16.01 3.65
N ARG A 340 6.98 -17.14 3.14
CA ARG A 340 8.12 -17.87 3.73
C ARG A 340 9.40 -17.02 3.76
N ARG A 341 9.71 -16.29 2.70
CA ARG A 341 10.93 -15.47 2.65
C ARG A 341 10.83 -14.20 3.49
N LEU A 342 9.68 -13.53 3.48
CA LEU A 342 9.40 -12.41 4.40
C LEU A 342 9.48 -12.88 5.86
N HIS A 343 8.95 -14.07 6.15
CA HIS A 343 9.03 -14.69 7.47
C HIS A 343 10.48 -14.95 7.90
N ALA A 344 11.33 -15.45 7.00
CA ALA A 344 12.76 -15.65 7.27
C ALA A 344 13.49 -14.31 7.50
N PHE A 345 13.25 -13.31 6.65
CA PHE A 345 13.88 -12.00 6.76
C PHE A 345 13.50 -11.25 8.05
N THR A 346 12.24 -11.35 8.46
CA THR A 346 11.76 -10.70 9.69
C THR A 346 12.15 -11.42 10.97
N ALA A 347 12.54 -12.71 10.90
CA ALA A 347 12.96 -13.49 12.06
C ALA A 347 14.36 -13.10 12.57
N GLU A 348 15.26 -12.72 11.66
CA GLU A 348 16.67 -12.50 11.97
C GLU A 348 17.13 -11.13 11.44
N PRO A 349 16.84 -10.02 12.14
CA PRO A 349 17.14 -8.67 11.65
C PRO A 349 18.63 -8.39 11.42
N ASN A 350 19.54 -9.27 11.87
CA ASN A 350 21.00 -9.16 11.73
C ASN A 350 21.65 -10.28 10.91
N ALA A 351 20.90 -11.22 10.33
CA ALA A 351 21.48 -12.26 9.49
C ALA A 351 21.59 -11.77 8.04
N LEU A 352 22.81 -11.48 7.59
CA LEU A 352 23.12 -11.32 6.17
C LEU A 352 22.56 -12.53 5.41
N LEU A 353 21.81 -12.29 4.33
CA LEU A 353 21.26 -13.36 3.50
C LEU A 353 22.38 -14.32 3.09
N PRO A 354 22.23 -15.64 3.28
CA PRO A 354 23.26 -16.59 2.89
C PRO A 354 23.53 -16.51 1.37
N PRO A 355 24.81 -16.51 0.92
CA PRO A 355 25.17 -16.40 -0.49
C PRO A 355 24.51 -17.44 -1.42
N TRP A 356 24.17 -18.62 -0.91
CA TRP A 356 23.52 -19.69 -1.68
C TRP A 356 22.09 -19.36 -2.13
N LEU A 357 21.45 -18.34 -1.55
CA LEU A 357 20.09 -17.95 -1.92
C LEU A 357 20.02 -17.25 -3.29
N GLY A 358 21.16 -16.73 -3.79
CA GLY A 358 21.29 -16.26 -5.17
C GLY A 358 21.21 -17.39 -6.19
N ALA A 359 21.63 -18.61 -5.83
CA ALA A 359 21.58 -19.77 -6.73
C ALA A 359 20.15 -20.30 -6.96
N LEU A 360 19.25 -20.11 -5.99
CA LEU A 360 17.82 -20.47 -6.11
C LEU A 360 17.05 -19.56 -7.09
N LEU A 361 17.54 -18.35 -7.35
CA LEU A 361 16.97 -17.46 -8.36
C LEU A 361 17.33 -17.89 -9.79
N GLY A 362 18.43 -18.62 -9.97
CA GLY A 362 18.81 -19.22 -11.27
C GLY A 362 18.06 -20.53 -11.58
N ALA A 363 17.63 -21.29 -10.56
CA ALA A 363 17.03 -22.60 -10.75
C ALA A 363 15.56 -22.60 -11.22
N VAL A 364 14.90 -21.44 -11.28
CA VAL A 364 13.50 -21.30 -11.76
C VAL A 364 13.43 -20.99 -13.27
N HIS A 365 14.56 -20.82 -13.96
CA HIS A 365 14.62 -20.86 -15.41
C HIS A 365 14.67 -22.31 -15.91
N LYS A 366 13.53 -23.01 -15.85
CA LYS A 366 13.27 -24.08 -16.81
C LYS A 366 12.60 -23.45 -18.01
N THR A 367 13.33 -23.37 -19.12
CA THR A 367 12.80 -23.21 -20.47
C THR A 367 11.60 -24.16 -20.64
N PRO A 368 10.50 -23.77 -21.29
CA PRO A 368 9.49 -24.73 -21.71
C PRO A 368 10.18 -25.85 -22.51
N PRO A 369 9.74 -27.11 -22.38
CA PRO A 369 10.32 -28.20 -23.16
C PRO A 369 10.25 -27.84 -24.65
N ASP A 370 11.35 -28.09 -25.36
CA ASP A 370 11.38 -27.97 -26.82
C ASP A 370 10.18 -28.72 -27.42
N PRO A 371 9.57 -28.20 -28.50
CA PRO A 371 8.56 -28.97 -29.22
C PRO A 371 9.17 -30.33 -29.60
N GLU A 372 8.44 -31.40 -29.31
CA GLU A 372 8.85 -32.76 -29.64
C GLU A 372 9.36 -32.82 -31.09
N PRO A 373 10.47 -33.54 -31.36
CA PRO A 373 10.93 -33.71 -32.72
C PRO A 373 9.81 -34.37 -33.52
N THR A 374 9.38 -33.69 -34.59
CA THR A 374 8.43 -34.24 -35.54
C THR A 374 8.99 -35.54 -36.10
N VAL A 375 8.30 -36.64 -35.80
CA VAL A 375 8.56 -37.94 -36.40
C VAL A 375 8.42 -37.78 -37.92
N PRO A 376 9.45 -38.10 -38.72
CA PRO A 376 9.32 -38.04 -40.16
C PRO A 376 8.28 -39.05 -40.62
N VAL A 377 7.29 -38.57 -41.38
CA VAL A 377 6.34 -39.41 -42.11
C VAL A 377 7.16 -40.28 -43.07
N PRO A 378 6.97 -41.63 -43.06
CA PRO A 378 7.70 -42.49 -43.97
C PRO A 378 7.32 -42.22 -45.41
N ASP A 379 8.35 -42.12 -46.26
CA ASP A 379 8.26 -42.00 -47.71
C ASP A 379 7.59 -43.25 -48.29
N PRO A 380 6.44 -43.15 -49.00
CA PRO A 380 5.70 -44.30 -49.51
C PRO A 380 6.42 -45.07 -50.63
N ASP A 381 7.57 -44.62 -51.13
CA ASP A 381 8.27 -45.22 -52.28
C ASP A 381 9.60 -45.93 -51.94
N ALA A 382 9.85 -46.29 -50.68
CA ALA A 382 11.07 -47.04 -50.33
C ALA A 382 10.94 -48.56 -50.66
N PRO A 383 11.85 -49.15 -51.46
CA PRO A 383 11.77 -50.56 -51.82
C PRO A 383 12.16 -51.49 -50.67
N GLU A 384 11.34 -52.53 -50.45
CA GLU A 384 11.55 -53.60 -49.47
C GLU A 384 12.91 -54.29 -49.65
N LYS A 385 13.70 -54.35 -48.56
CA LYS A 385 14.87 -55.23 -48.48
C LYS A 385 14.47 -56.57 -47.84
N PRO A 386 14.99 -57.70 -48.35
CA PRO A 386 14.54 -59.02 -47.95
C PRO A 386 15.06 -59.42 -46.56
N SER A 387 14.18 -60.11 -45.85
CA SER A 387 14.42 -60.78 -44.58
C SER A 387 15.55 -61.81 -44.71
N GLN A 388 16.57 -61.71 -43.86
CA GLN A 388 17.40 -62.85 -43.48
C GLN A 388 17.30 -63.05 -41.99
N GLY A 389 16.65 -64.14 -41.61
CA GLY A 389 16.78 -64.71 -40.27
C GLY A 389 18.12 -65.44 -40.15
N SER A 390 18.66 -65.50 -38.93
CA SER A 390 18.88 -66.77 -38.23
C SER A 390 19.64 -66.57 -36.92
N ARG A 391 19.16 -67.30 -35.91
CA ARG A 391 19.92 -68.05 -34.88
C ARG A 391 21.06 -67.34 -34.14
N GLY A 392 20.81 -67.10 -32.85
CA GLY A 392 21.15 -68.10 -31.84
C GLY A 392 22.22 -67.73 -30.81
N LYS A 393 21.93 -68.16 -29.56
CA LYS A 393 22.82 -68.35 -28.39
C LYS A 393 23.39 -67.07 -27.74
N LYS A 394 23.70 -66.98 -26.45
CA LYS A 394 23.39 -67.65 -25.16
C LYS A 394 24.47 -67.04 -24.21
N GLN A 395 24.12 -66.68 -22.97
CA GLN A 395 25.00 -66.73 -21.76
C GLN A 395 26.25 -65.80 -21.75
N ASP A 396 26.77 -65.20 -20.67
CA ASP A 396 26.58 -65.17 -19.21
C ASP A 396 27.15 -63.79 -18.73
N ALA A 397 26.55 -63.12 -17.74
CA ALA A 397 26.99 -62.94 -16.34
C ALA A 397 28.25 -62.10 -16.03
N SER A 398 28.09 -61.20 -15.02
CA SER A 398 29.08 -60.48 -14.19
C SER A 398 29.94 -59.41 -14.89
N THR A 399 30.24 -58.23 -14.32
CA THR A 399 30.23 -57.70 -12.95
C THR A 399 29.99 -56.19 -13.01
#